data_AF-D6AE88-F1
#
_entry.id   AF-D6AE88-F1
#
_cell.length_a   1.000
_cell.length_b   1.000
_cell.length_c   1.000
_cell.angle_alpha   90.00
_cell.angle_beta   90.00
_cell.angle_gamma   90.00
#
_symmetry.space_group_name_H-M   'P 1'
#
loop_
_entity.id
_entity.type
_entity.pdbx_description
1 polymer ?
#
loop_
_entity_poly.entity_id
_entity_poly.type
_entity_poly.pdbx_seq_one_letter_code
_entity_poly.pdbx_strand_id
1 'polypeptide(L)'
;MLRFKQGDKDAGAISWFATHNTSITNKNTLISPDNKGYASYAWEHDHEGVRYLDDTPGFVAAFPNTNAGDMSPNLNLKPGSGPTEDEFENARIIGERQLDKAREIYDDARPVAGGVDSRLAYVDMENVTVRPEYTPDGEEHRTCPAVVGASTLAGSVEDGPAIPLFEEGMRTPIAPILEALRVDTPSWLATCQYPKASLIPTGLLSNVHPVTPKRLPLQIMKIGELHLVAAPGEFTIASGLRVRRTVAEQLGVPLDRVLLQGYANAYSQYVTTPEEYDAQNYEGGSTLYGRYTLPAYQQEYARIAQSLRAGTALDRGTVPADESGRQFTFQTGVVYDNPPSGKAFGAVLKAPEGSYARGSTATVEFATGHPKNNVRRGSTFLEVQRLENGTWKRVLDDGDWETTYRWTRLNGLTGTSKATVTWKIAADTAPGTYRIVHHGDAKNLLGKITPFTGATGTFTVG
;
A
#
# COMPACT_ATOMS: atom_id res chain seq x y z
N MET A 1 0.78 -12.53 -15.14
CA MET A 1 -0.25 -11.51 -15.41
C MET A 1 -1.51 -12.20 -15.94
N LEU A 2 -2.68 -11.61 -15.71
CA LEU A 2 -3.98 -12.09 -16.18
C LEU A 2 -4.64 -10.99 -17.01
N ARG A 3 -4.99 -11.30 -18.27
CA ARG A 3 -5.71 -10.42 -19.20
C ARG A 3 -7.20 -10.75 -19.20
N PHE A 4 -8.03 -9.72 -19.21
CA PHE A 4 -9.48 -9.84 -19.21
C PHE A 4 -10.05 -9.27 -20.52
N LYS A 5 -10.89 -10.04 -21.19
CA LYS A 5 -11.61 -9.64 -22.40
C LYS A 5 -13.12 -9.75 -22.20
N GLN A 6 -13.86 -8.76 -22.68
CA GLN A 6 -15.31 -8.80 -22.82
C GLN A 6 -15.66 -8.86 -24.32
N GLY A 7 -15.96 -10.06 -24.81
CA GLY A 7 -15.99 -10.31 -26.25
C GLY A 7 -14.61 -10.03 -26.87
N ASP A 8 -14.57 -9.18 -27.88
CA ASP A 8 -13.31 -8.80 -28.54
C ASP A 8 -12.59 -7.63 -27.85
N LYS A 9 -13.27 -6.90 -26.95
CA LYS A 9 -12.74 -5.72 -26.27
C LYS A 9 -11.92 -6.13 -25.03
N ASP A 10 -10.75 -5.55 -24.89
CA ASP A 10 -9.96 -5.67 -23.67
C ASP A 10 -10.60 -4.86 -22.54
N ALA A 11 -10.78 -5.52 -21.39
CA ALA A 11 -11.47 -4.96 -20.23
C ALA A 11 -10.52 -4.65 -19.07
N GLY A 12 -9.36 -5.31 -19.02
CA GLY A 12 -8.38 -5.04 -17.97
C GLY A 12 -7.24 -6.05 -17.91
N ALA A 13 -6.30 -5.79 -17.01
CA ALA A 13 -5.16 -6.64 -16.73
C ALA A 13 -4.79 -6.63 -15.24
N ILE A 14 -4.25 -7.74 -14.75
CA ILE A 14 -3.62 -7.81 -13.42
C ILE A 14 -2.20 -8.33 -13.56
N SER A 15 -1.20 -7.53 -13.16
CA SER A 15 0.22 -7.88 -13.23
C SER A 15 0.84 -8.02 -11.84
N TRP A 16 1.22 -9.25 -11.49
CA TRP A 16 1.85 -9.59 -10.21
C TRP A 16 3.37 -9.49 -10.30
N PHE A 17 3.98 -8.69 -9.43
CA PHE A 17 5.44 -8.59 -9.30
C PHE A 17 5.84 -8.20 -7.88
N ALA A 18 6.95 -8.75 -7.36
CA ALA A 18 7.44 -8.50 -6.00
C ALA A 18 8.29 -7.23 -5.95
N THR A 19 7.76 -6.14 -5.40
CA THR A 19 8.52 -4.92 -5.08
C THR A 19 7.72 -4.07 -4.10
N HIS A 20 8.35 -3.57 -3.03
CA HIS A 20 7.68 -2.61 -2.14
C HIS A 20 7.20 -1.36 -2.89
N ASN A 21 6.14 -0.77 -2.35
CA ASN A 21 5.58 0.52 -2.78
C ASN A 21 6.17 1.64 -1.92
N THR A 22 7.50 1.75 -1.95
CA THR A 22 8.31 2.63 -1.08
C THR A 22 9.29 3.49 -1.89
N SER A 23 8.96 3.79 -3.16
CA SER A 23 9.75 4.75 -3.94
C SER A 23 9.65 6.16 -3.36
N ILE A 24 8.48 6.50 -2.82
CA ILE A 24 8.20 7.75 -2.12
C ILE A 24 8.44 7.54 -0.62
N THR A 25 9.26 8.42 -0.05
CA THR A 25 9.82 8.27 1.30
C THR A 25 8.84 8.65 2.41
N ASN A 26 9.18 8.29 3.64
CA ASN A 26 8.46 8.69 4.85
C ASN A 26 8.44 10.20 5.15
N LYS A 27 9.22 11.02 4.41
CA LYS A 27 9.21 12.48 4.52
C LYS A 27 8.11 13.12 3.67
N ASN A 28 7.59 12.39 2.69
CA ASN A 28 6.50 12.85 1.87
C ASN A 28 5.21 13.01 2.71
N THR A 29 4.41 13.99 2.31
CA THR A 29 3.13 14.35 2.95
C THR A 29 1.97 14.42 1.95
N LEU A 30 2.22 14.05 0.68
CA LEU A 30 1.21 13.92 -0.36
C LEU A 30 0.70 12.48 -0.40
N ILE A 31 -0.62 12.31 -0.56
CA ILE A 31 -1.15 10.98 -0.84
C ILE A 31 -0.68 10.56 -2.23
N SER A 32 -0.11 9.37 -2.34
CA SER A 32 0.32 8.80 -3.61
C SER A 32 0.15 7.27 -3.59
N PRO A 33 -0.21 6.66 -4.73
CA PRO A 33 -0.26 5.21 -4.88
C PRO A 33 1.13 4.60 -5.21
N ASP A 34 2.20 5.41 -5.17
CA ASP A 34 3.60 5.02 -5.36
C ASP A 34 3.87 4.38 -6.75
N ASN A 35 4.91 3.56 -6.89
CA ASN A 35 5.37 3.04 -8.17
C ASN A 35 4.34 2.11 -8.87
N LYS A 36 3.67 1.21 -8.14
CA LYS A 36 2.62 0.35 -8.73
C LYS A 36 1.35 1.13 -9.06
N GLY A 37 1.08 2.17 -8.28
CA GLY A 37 0.05 3.14 -8.56
C GLY A 37 0.28 3.87 -9.88
N TYR A 38 1.50 4.38 -10.07
CA TYR A 38 1.90 4.99 -11.33
C TYR A 38 1.79 4.01 -12.50
N ALA A 39 2.23 2.75 -12.34
CA ALA A 39 2.08 1.73 -13.38
C ALA A 39 0.62 1.50 -13.78
N SER A 40 -0.29 1.48 -12.80
CA SER A 40 -1.74 1.35 -13.02
C SER A 40 -2.28 2.58 -13.75
N TYR A 41 -1.95 3.78 -13.23
CA TYR A 41 -2.32 5.06 -13.82
C TYR A 41 -1.85 5.19 -15.26
N ALA A 42 -0.58 4.98 -15.56
CA ALA A 42 -0.04 5.15 -16.90
C ALA A 42 -0.65 4.16 -17.90
N TRP A 43 -1.00 2.93 -17.47
CA TRP A 43 -1.73 2.02 -18.36
C TRP A 43 -3.15 2.53 -18.63
N GLU A 44 -3.92 2.82 -17.58
CA GLU A 44 -5.32 3.22 -17.72
C GLU A 44 -5.45 4.58 -18.40
N HIS A 45 -4.75 5.60 -17.89
CA HIS A 45 -4.87 6.99 -18.31
C HIS A 45 -4.09 7.31 -19.59
N ASP A 46 -2.80 6.94 -19.67
CA ASP A 46 -1.92 7.36 -20.77
C ASP A 46 -2.04 6.44 -21.99
N HIS A 47 -2.22 5.14 -21.79
CA HIS A 47 -2.33 4.17 -22.89
C HIS A 47 -3.78 3.88 -23.31
N GLU A 48 -4.70 3.73 -22.36
CA GLU A 48 -6.10 3.35 -22.65
C GLU A 48 -7.07 4.55 -22.63
N GLY A 49 -6.58 5.75 -22.28
CA GLY A 49 -7.36 6.99 -22.33
C GLY A 49 -8.44 7.10 -21.25
N VAL A 50 -8.35 6.32 -20.18
CA VAL A 50 -9.28 6.39 -19.05
C VAL A 50 -9.18 7.76 -18.38
N ARG A 51 -10.34 8.30 -18.00
CA ARG A 51 -10.47 9.54 -17.23
C ARG A 51 -11.37 9.23 -16.03
N TYR A 52 -10.81 9.14 -14.83
CA TYR A 52 -11.49 8.54 -13.67
C TYR A 52 -12.74 9.28 -13.19
N LEU A 53 -12.86 10.57 -13.52
CA LEU A 53 -14.05 11.37 -13.22
C LEU A 53 -15.07 11.40 -14.38
N ASP A 54 -14.76 10.76 -15.51
CA ASP A 54 -15.73 10.55 -16.57
C ASP A 54 -16.53 9.30 -16.20
N ASP A 55 -17.86 9.40 -16.16
CA ASP A 55 -18.77 8.30 -15.79
C ASP A 55 -18.90 7.28 -16.94
N THR A 56 -17.77 6.70 -17.35
CA THR A 56 -17.68 5.75 -18.47
C THR A 56 -16.86 4.53 -18.10
N PRO A 57 -17.29 3.30 -18.48
CA PRO A 57 -16.51 2.10 -18.24
C PRO A 57 -15.16 2.13 -19.00
N GLY A 58 -14.06 2.07 -18.25
CA GLY A 58 -12.70 2.07 -18.77
C GLY A 58 -12.00 0.71 -18.63
N PHE A 59 -10.81 0.62 -19.24
CA PHE A 59 -9.86 -0.46 -18.94
C PHE A 59 -9.40 -0.35 -17.48
N VAL A 60 -9.21 -1.49 -16.80
CA VAL A 60 -8.67 -1.51 -15.43
C VAL A 60 -7.36 -2.28 -15.40
N ALA A 61 -6.30 -1.63 -14.94
CA ALA A 61 -4.97 -2.19 -14.76
C ALA A 61 -4.63 -2.26 -13.27
N ALA A 62 -4.37 -3.46 -12.76
CA ALA A 62 -3.93 -3.63 -11.38
C ALA A 62 -2.52 -4.20 -11.32
N PHE A 63 -1.68 -3.60 -10.48
CA PHE A 63 -0.33 -4.07 -10.16
C PHE A 63 -0.25 -4.49 -8.69
N PRO A 64 -0.78 -5.65 -8.30
CA PRO A 64 -0.66 -6.14 -6.93
C PRO A 64 0.76 -6.61 -6.60
N ASN A 65 1.07 -6.59 -5.31
CA ASN A 65 2.25 -7.26 -4.77
C ASN A 65 2.11 -8.78 -4.76
N THR A 66 3.27 -9.46 -4.64
CA THR A 66 3.35 -10.90 -4.37
C THR A 66 3.99 -11.14 -2.99
N ASN A 67 5.20 -11.68 -2.95
CA ASN A 67 6.03 -11.88 -1.77
C ASN A 67 7.20 -10.89 -1.80
N ALA A 68 6.91 -9.64 -1.44
CA ALA A 68 7.84 -8.51 -1.57
C ALA A 68 8.55 -8.14 -0.27
N GLY A 69 8.44 -8.95 0.80
CA GLY A 69 8.87 -8.57 2.15
C GLY A 69 10.34 -8.17 2.31
N ASP A 70 11.21 -8.54 1.38
CA ASP A 70 12.64 -8.22 1.33
C ASP A 70 13.05 -7.61 -0.04
N MET A 71 12.11 -6.98 -0.75
CA MET A 71 12.33 -6.38 -2.07
C MET A 71 12.07 -4.87 -2.07
N SER A 72 13.13 -4.06 -2.13
CA SER A 72 13.03 -2.60 -2.24
C SER A 72 13.01 -2.09 -3.69
N PRO A 73 12.23 -1.03 -4.01
CA PRO A 73 12.36 -0.31 -5.28
C PRO A 73 13.57 0.66 -5.31
N ASN A 74 14.18 0.96 -4.17
CA ASN A 74 15.26 1.93 -4.02
C ASN A 74 16.62 1.31 -4.41
N LEU A 75 16.94 1.37 -5.70
CA LEU A 75 18.06 0.61 -6.28
C LEU A 75 19.45 0.99 -5.77
N ASN A 76 19.59 2.16 -5.14
CA ASN A 76 20.84 2.63 -4.53
C ASN A 76 20.93 2.31 -3.04
N LEU A 77 20.03 1.47 -2.50
CA LEU A 77 19.99 1.04 -1.10
C LEU A 77 19.87 2.22 -0.12
N LYS A 78 19.09 3.24 -0.52
CA LYS A 78 18.84 4.45 0.26
C LYS A 78 17.43 4.96 -0.04
N PRO A 79 16.65 5.40 0.96
CA PRO A 79 15.28 5.85 0.74
C PRO A 79 15.20 6.98 -0.29
N GLY A 80 14.32 6.80 -1.28
CA GLY A 80 14.10 7.78 -2.34
C GLY A 80 15.25 7.90 -3.32
N SER A 81 16.16 6.92 -3.39
CA SER A 81 17.31 6.93 -4.30
C SER A 81 17.39 5.67 -5.16
N GLY A 82 17.66 5.89 -6.44
CA GLY A 82 17.70 4.87 -7.48
C GLY A 82 16.31 4.66 -8.09
N PRO A 83 16.11 4.95 -9.40
CA PRO A 83 17.10 5.28 -10.42
C PRO A 83 17.67 6.71 -10.43
N THR A 84 17.05 7.64 -9.70
CA THR A 84 17.42 9.06 -9.57
C THR A 84 17.45 9.45 -8.09
N GLU A 85 17.67 10.73 -7.76
CA GLU A 85 17.54 11.26 -6.38
C GLU A 85 16.20 11.96 -6.13
N ASP A 86 15.27 11.93 -7.08
CA ASP A 86 13.91 12.46 -6.93
C ASP A 86 12.94 11.29 -6.72
N GLU A 87 12.30 11.26 -5.55
CA GLU A 87 11.42 10.16 -5.13
C GLU A 87 10.18 9.98 -6.04
N PHE A 88 9.65 11.08 -6.60
CA PHE A 88 8.51 11.01 -7.53
C PHE A 88 8.96 10.55 -8.91
N GLU A 89 10.13 10.99 -9.37
CA GLU A 89 10.71 10.46 -10.61
C GLU A 89 11.10 8.98 -10.46
N ASN A 90 11.55 8.56 -9.28
CA ASN A 90 11.82 7.16 -8.99
C ASN A 90 10.54 6.32 -9.03
N ALA A 91 9.46 6.78 -8.38
CA ALA A 91 8.17 6.12 -8.44
C ALA A 91 7.67 5.99 -9.89
N ARG A 92 7.84 7.06 -10.68
CA ARG A 92 7.51 7.09 -12.11
C ARG A 92 8.29 6.03 -12.90
N ILE A 93 9.63 6.06 -12.84
CA ILE A 93 10.49 5.15 -13.61
C ILE A 93 10.31 3.70 -13.18
N ILE A 94 10.20 3.42 -11.87
CA ILE A 94 9.99 2.04 -11.38
C ILE A 94 8.60 1.53 -11.76
N GLY A 95 7.58 2.39 -11.75
CA GLY A 95 6.25 2.06 -12.25
C GLY A 95 6.25 1.78 -13.77
N GLU A 96 6.90 2.64 -14.55
CA GLU A 96 7.02 2.49 -16.01
C GLU A 96 7.71 1.17 -16.39
N ARG A 97 8.78 0.78 -15.71
CA ARG A 97 9.44 -0.53 -15.92
C ARG A 97 8.52 -1.71 -15.66
N GLN A 98 7.68 -1.63 -14.63
CA GLN A 98 6.69 -2.67 -14.33
C GLN A 98 5.61 -2.72 -15.42
N LEU A 99 5.15 -1.56 -15.88
CA LEU A 99 4.17 -1.41 -16.95
C LEU A 99 4.68 -1.95 -18.29
N ASP A 100 5.87 -1.55 -18.71
CA ASP A 100 6.50 -2.00 -19.95
C ASP A 100 6.55 -3.52 -20.01
N LYS A 101 7.01 -4.16 -18.91
CA LYS A 101 7.06 -5.61 -18.84
C LYS A 101 5.67 -6.25 -18.81
N ALA A 102 4.70 -5.62 -18.15
CA ALA A 102 3.33 -6.11 -18.12
C ALA A 102 2.69 -6.08 -19.52
N ARG A 103 2.90 -5.00 -20.29
CA ARG A 103 2.40 -4.85 -21.66
C ARG A 103 3.09 -5.82 -22.63
N GLU A 104 4.40 -6.04 -22.49
CA GLU A 104 5.10 -7.08 -23.26
C GLU A 104 4.45 -8.45 -23.09
N ILE A 105 4.16 -8.85 -21.84
CA ILE A 105 3.53 -10.14 -21.55
C ILE A 105 2.04 -10.16 -22.00
N TYR A 106 1.39 -8.98 -22.08
CA TYR A 106 -0.05 -8.83 -22.35
C TYR A 106 -0.44 -9.26 -23.75
N ASP A 107 0.43 -8.96 -24.69
CA ASP A 107 0.24 -9.28 -26.09
C ASP A 107 0.40 -10.78 -26.34
N ASP A 108 1.20 -11.48 -25.52
CA ASP A 108 1.44 -12.92 -25.59
C ASP A 108 0.50 -13.76 -24.70
N ALA A 109 -0.54 -13.15 -24.14
CA ALA A 109 -1.47 -13.83 -23.23
C ALA A 109 -2.27 -14.94 -23.94
N ARG A 110 -2.34 -16.12 -23.31
CA ARG A 110 -3.13 -17.27 -23.78
C ARG A 110 -4.42 -17.45 -23.00
N PRO A 111 -5.48 -18.02 -23.61
CA PRO A 111 -6.73 -18.32 -22.89
C PRO A 111 -6.48 -19.24 -21.68
N VAL A 112 -7.11 -18.89 -20.55
CA VAL A 112 -7.12 -19.73 -19.34
C VAL A 112 -8.32 -20.67 -19.42
N ALA A 113 -8.08 -21.96 -19.21
CA ALA A 113 -9.13 -22.99 -19.16
C ALA A 113 -9.42 -23.44 -17.72
N GLY A 114 -10.61 -23.99 -17.50
CA GLY A 114 -11.04 -24.53 -16.21
C GLY A 114 -12.00 -23.62 -15.44
N GLY A 115 -12.58 -24.17 -14.37
CA GLY A 115 -13.54 -23.46 -13.52
C GLY A 115 -12.90 -22.59 -12.44
N VAL A 116 -13.75 -21.97 -11.64
CA VAL A 116 -13.37 -21.22 -10.44
C VAL A 116 -13.71 -22.02 -9.18
N ASP A 117 -12.85 -21.97 -8.17
CA ASP A 117 -13.12 -22.55 -6.85
C ASP A 117 -12.30 -21.79 -5.79
N SER A 118 -12.64 -21.91 -4.50
CA SER A 118 -11.85 -21.32 -3.43
C SER A 118 -11.99 -22.07 -2.11
N ARG A 119 -10.97 -21.96 -1.26
CA ARG A 119 -11.00 -22.40 0.13
C ARG A 119 -10.42 -21.31 1.01
N LEU A 120 -11.05 -21.08 2.16
CA LEU A 120 -10.66 -20.11 3.18
C LEU A 120 -10.70 -20.79 4.54
N ALA A 121 -9.67 -20.60 5.35
CA ALA A 121 -9.68 -20.96 6.77
C ALA A 121 -9.11 -19.81 7.60
N TYR A 122 -9.62 -19.68 8.81
CA TYR A 122 -9.09 -18.83 9.86
C TYR A 122 -8.23 -19.67 10.80
N VAL A 123 -6.96 -19.30 10.91
CA VAL A 123 -5.97 -20.03 11.70
C VAL A 123 -5.53 -19.15 12.86
N ASP A 124 -5.56 -19.70 14.07
CA ASP A 124 -4.96 -19.06 15.25
C ASP A 124 -3.44 -19.20 15.19
N MET A 125 -2.78 -18.22 14.58
CA MET A 125 -1.34 -18.24 14.32
C MET A 125 -0.50 -18.10 15.60
N GLU A 126 -1.10 -17.70 16.72
CA GLU A 126 -0.40 -17.73 18.02
C GLU A 126 -0.23 -19.15 18.57
N ASN A 127 -0.89 -20.15 17.96
CA ASN A 127 -1.12 -21.43 18.58
C ASN A 127 -1.19 -22.63 17.61
N VAL A 128 -0.32 -22.66 16.61
CA VAL A 128 -0.24 -23.77 15.64
C VAL A 128 0.85 -24.75 16.08
N THR A 129 0.49 -26.02 16.29
CA THR A 129 1.46 -27.11 16.34
C THR A 129 1.92 -27.43 14.93
N VAL A 130 3.22 -27.27 14.68
CA VAL A 130 3.87 -27.47 13.40
C VAL A 130 4.51 -28.85 13.38
N ARG A 131 4.08 -29.67 12.44
CA ARG A 131 4.55 -31.05 12.33
C ARG A 131 5.98 -31.13 11.76
N PRO A 132 6.73 -32.18 12.14
CA PRO A 132 8.09 -32.47 11.66
C PRO A 132 8.35 -32.24 10.18
N GLU A 133 7.41 -32.58 9.29
CA GLU A 133 7.66 -32.50 7.84
C GLU A 133 7.74 -31.06 7.29
N TYR A 134 7.33 -30.04 8.07
CA TYR A 134 7.42 -28.63 7.69
C TYR A 134 8.56 -27.89 8.40
N THR A 135 9.23 -28.52 9.36
CA THR A 135 10.27 -27.89 10.18
C THR A 135 11.66 -28.25 9.64
N PRO A 136 12.63 -27.34 9.72
CA PRO A 136 13.96 -27.57 9.14
C PRO A 136 14.76 -28.66 9.88
N ASP A 137 14.42 -28.96 11.13
CA ASP A 137 15.08 -29.96 11.97
C ASP A 137 14.32 -31.30 12.04
N GLY A 138 13.15 -31.41 11.42
CA GLY A 138 12.35 -32.63 11.44
C GLY A 138 11.71 -32.93 12.81
N GLU A 139 11.57 -31.92 13.67
CA GLU A 139 10.96 -32.06 14.99
C GLU A 139 9.62 -31.31 15.07
N GLU A 140 8.76 -31.70 16.01
CA GLU A 140 7.51 -30.97 16.27
C GLU A 140 7.82 -29.65 16.98
N HIS A 141 7.25 -28.55 16.47
CA HIS A 141 7.37 -27.23 17.07
C HIS A 141 6.01 -26.57 17.22
N ARG A 142 5.96 -25.37 17.81
CA ARG A 142 4.74 -24.59 17.95
C ARG A 142 5.01 -23.11 17.67
N THR A 143 4.07 -22.42 17.06
CA THR A 143 4.07 -20.96 17.07
C THR A 143 3.74 -20.42 18.47
N CYS A 144 4.01 -19.15 18.70
CA CYS A 144 3.70 -18.49 19.98
C CYS A 144 2.95 -17.17 19.79
N PRO A 145 2.40 -16.61 20.89
CA PRO A 145 1.86 -15.27 20.89
C PRO A 145 2.79 -14.23 20.26
N ALA A 146 2.20 -13.26 19.58
CA ALA A 146 2.93 -12.30 18.77
C ALA A 146 3.90 -11.45 19.60
N VAL A 147 5.15 -11.35 19.13
CA VAL A 147 6.16 -10.45 19.69
C VAL A 147 6.85 -9.66 18.59
N VAL A 148 6.89 -8.34 18.76
CA VAL A 148 7.73 -7.46 17.94
C VAL A 148 9.15 -7.46 18.52
N GLY A 149 10.14 -7.70 17.65
CA GLY A 149 11.55 -7.74 18.02
C GLY A 149 12.22 -6.37 18.01
N ALA A 150 13.39 -6.27 18.65
CA ALA A 150 14.17 -5.03 18.68
C ALA A 150 14.57 -4.53 17.28
N SER A 151 14.91 -5.43 16.35
CA SER A 151 15.28 -5.06 14.96
C SER A 151 14.15 -4.36 14.19
N THR A 152 12.88 -4.52 14.59
CA THR A 152 11.76 -3.77 14.00
C THR A 152 11.89 -2.26 14.23
N LEU A 153 12.59 -1.83 15.29
CA LEU A 153 12.84 -0.41 15.58
C LEU A 153 13.95 0.21 14.73
N ALA A 154 14.73 -0.59 13.99
CA ALA A 154 15.68 -0.09 13.01
C ALA A 154 14.96 0.48 11.76
N GLY A 155 13.77 -0.05 11.43
CA GLY A 155 13.17 0.12 10.11
C GLY A 155 13.96 -0.67 9.05
N SER A 156 13.53 -0.62 7.79
CA SER A 156 14.40 -1.01 6.67
C SER A 156 15.33 0.15 6.35
N VAL A 157 16.63 -0.12 6.24
CA VAL A 157 17.64 0.89 5.88
C VAL A 157 17.33 1.52 4.52
N GLU A 158 16.82 0.72 3.59
CA GLU A 158 16.59 1.05 2.18
C GLU A 158 15.27 1.79 1.95
N ASP A 159 14.22 1.47 2.72
CA ASP A 159 12.86 1.98 2.50
C ASP A 159 12.44 3.04 3.53
N GLY A 160 13.08 3.09 4.69
CA GLY A 160 12.83 4.10 5.72
C GLY A 160 13.32 3.68 7.10
N PRO A 161 14.51 4.15 7.53
CA PRO A 161 14.98 3.87 8.89
C PRO A 161 14.05 4.52 9.92
N ALA A 162 13.73 3.79 10.98
CA ALA A 162 12.77 4.22 11.99
C ALA A 162 13.43 5.10 13.08
N ILE A 163 14.42 4.58 13.81
CA ILE A 163 15.09 5.28 14.93
C ILE A 163 16.62 5.20 14.78
N PRO A 164 17.38 6.33 14.79
CA PRO A 164 18.83 6.37 14.57
C PRO A 164 19.75 5.60 15.55
N LEU A 165 19.20 4.91 16.56
CA LEU A 165 19.93 4.15 17.58
C LEU A 165 19.83 2.63 17.37
N PHE A 166 19.20 2.18 16.28
CA PHE A 166 18.90 0.77 16.02
C PHE A 166 19.48 0.33 14.67
N GLU A 167 20.16 -0.81 14.65
CA GLU A 167 20.73 -1.43 13.44
C GLU A 167 20.01 -2.76 13.13
N GLU A 168 19.95 -3.14 11.85
CA GLU A 168 19.47 -4.47 11.45
C GLU A 168 20.37 -5.58 12.03
N GLY A 169 19.80 -6.74 12.37
CA GLY A 169 20.56 -7.88 12.90
C GLY A 169 20.78 -7.88 14.43
N MET A 170 20.14 -6.97 15.18
CA MET A 170 20.29 -6.92 16.64
C MET A 170 19.63 -8.11 17.37
N ARG A 171 20.44 -8.80 18.19
CA ARG A 171 20.04 -10.00 18.96
C ARG A 171 19.95 -9.78 20.48
N THR A 172 20.25 -8.58 20.96
CA THR A 172 20.18 -8.23 22.39
C THR A 172 19.30 -6.99 22.61
N PRO A 173 18.37 -6.99 23.58
CA PRO A 173 17.59 -5.80 23.89
C PRO A 173 18.48 -4.68 24.47
N ILE A 174 18.28 -3.44 24.03
CA ILE A 174 18.91 -2.27 24.65
C ILE A 174 18.10 -1.93 25.92
N ALA A 175 18.67 -2.25 27.08
CA ALA A 175 18.09 -2.11 28.43
C ALA A 175 17.25 -0.83 28.68
N PRO A 176 17.65 0.39 28.25
CA PRO A 176 16.88 1.60 28.56
C PRO A 176 15.47 1.72 27.94
N ILE A 177 15.11 0.98 26.88
CA ILE A 177 13.77 1.07 26.27
C ILE A 177 12.76 0.10 26.89
N LEU A 178 13.23 -1.10 27.30
CA LEU A 178 12.41 -2.02 28.09
C LEU A 178 12.01 -1.37 29.42
N GLU A 179 12.92 -0.61 30.04
CA GLU A 179 12.67 0.15 31.26
C GLU A 179 11.64 1.28 31.08
N ALA A 180 11.62 1.92 29.90
CA ALA A 180 10.65 2.97 29.56
C ALA A 180 9.24 2.43 29.26
N LEU A 181 9.14 1.24 28.64
CA LEU A 181 7.86 0.64 28.29
C LEU A 181 7.21 -0.14 29.44
N ARG A 182 7.98 -0.59 30.45
CA ARG A 182 7.49 -1.39 31.59
C ARG A 182 6.66 -2.62 31.18
N VAL A 183 6.92 -3.19 30.00
CA VAL A 183 6.29 -4.43 29.54
C VAL A 183 7.35 -5.52 29.48
N ASP A 184 7.40 -6.35 30.52
CA ASP A 184 8.30 -7.50 30.55
C ASP A 184 7.73 -8.65 29.72
N THR A 185 8.50 -9.13 28.74
CA THR A 185 8.17 -10.35 28.01
C THR A 185 8.43 -11.55 28.93
N PRO A 186 7.43 -12.41 29.22
CA PRO A 186 7.64 -13.58 30.07
C PRO A 186 8.73 -14.50 29.50
N SER A 187 9.52 -15.12 30.38
CA SER A 187 10.65 -15.97 29.98
C SER A 187 10.25 -17.10 29.03
N TRP A 188 9.11 -17.75 29.26
CA TRP A 188 8.60 -18.80 28.38
C TRP A 188 8.32 -18.30 26.94
N LEU A 189 7.86 -17.05 26.81
CA LEU A 189 7.55 -16.44 25.52
C LEU A 189 8.84 -16.00 24.82
N ALA A 190 9.78 -15.45 25.57
CA ALA A 190 11.11 -15.12 25.07
C ALA A 190 11.85 -16.37 24.56
N THR A 191 11.74 -17.52 25.25
CA THR A 191 12.29 -18.79 24.80
C THR A 191 11.65 -19.27 23.51
N CYS A 192 10.32 -19.18 23.37
CA CYS A 192 9.65 -19.56 22.12
C CYS A 192 10.05 -18.66 20.94
N GLN A 193 10.29 -17.38 21.20
CA GLN A 193 10.68 -16.40 20.18
C GLN A 193 12.19 -16.41 19.90
N TYR A 194 13.00 -17.19 20.60
CA TYR A 194 14.45 -17.22 20.37
C TYR A 194 14.76 -17.57 18.89
N PRO A 195 15.74 -16.90 18.24
CA PRO A 195 16.71 -15.94 18.79
C PRO A 195 16.29 -14.46 18.81
N LYS A 196 15.00 -14.14 18.60
CA LYS A 196 14.52 -12.75 18.63
C LYS A 196 14.75 -12.08 19.98
N ALA A 197 15.38 -10.91 19.94
CA ALA A 197 15.39 -9.98 21.05
C ALA A 197 13.97 -9.41 21.25
N SER A 198 13.20 -10.06 22.13
CA SER A 198 11.80 -9.71 22.40
C SER A 198 11.68 -8.30 22.97
N LEU A 199 10.90 -7.44 22.30
CA LEU A 199 10.69 -6.06 22.74
C LEU A 199 9.26 -5.85 23.26
N ILE A 200 8.25 -6.12 22.44
CA ILE A 200 6.84 -5.86 22.79
C ILE A 200 6.01 -7.14 22.59
N PRO A 201 5.47 -7.76 23.66
CA PRO A 201 4.61 -8.94 23.56
C PRO A 201 3.18 -8.56 23.14
N THR A 202 3.05 -8.09 21.91
CA THR A 202 1.79 -7.61 21.30
C THR A 202 0.64 -8.62 21.37
N GLY A 203 0.93 -9.91 21.33
CA GLY A 203 -0.06 -10.98 21.48
C GLY A 203 -0.69 -11.03 22.87
N LEU A 204 0.10 -10.77 23.92
CA LEU A 204 -0.40 -10.66 25.29
C LEU A 204 -1.20 -9.37 25.50
N LEU A 205 -0.71 -8.25 24.94
CA LEU A 205 -1.43 -6.96 24.95
C LEU A 205 -2.79 -7.07 24.25
N SER A 206 -2.87 -7.87 23.19
CA SER A 206 -4.10 -8.15 22.43
C SER A 206 -5.21 -8.83 23.24
N ASN A 207 -4.91 -9.38 24.41
CA ASN A 207 -5.93 -9.86 25.35
C ASN A 207 -6.68 -8.70 26.06
N VAL A 208 -6.06 -7.51 26.13
CA VAL A 208 -6.64 -6.31 26.77
C VAL A 208 -7.19 -5.34 25.72
N HIS A 209 -6.45 -5.12 24.63
CA HIS A 209 -6.86 -4.26 23.52
C HIS A 209 -6.18 -4.76 22.23
N PRO A 210 -6.90 -4.90 21.10
CA PRO A 210 -6.34 -5.47 19.87
C PRO A 210 -5.13 -4.68 19.36
N VAL A 211 -3.93 -5.28 19.44
CA VAL A 211 -2.67 -4.68 18.94
C VAL A 211 -2.18 -5.40 17.69
N THR A 212 -2.21 -6.73 17.69
CA THR A 212 -1.84 -7.58 16.57
C THR A 212 -2.87 -8.69 16.39
N PRO A 213 -3.13 -9.14 15.15
CA PRO A 213 -4.10 -10.20 14.91
C PRO A 213 -3.59 -11.54 15.44
N LYS A 214 -4.49 -12.31 16.06
CA LYS A 214 -4.22 -13.69 16.50
C LYS A 214 -4.65 -14.70 15.44
N ARG A 215 -5.87 -14.51 14.93
CA ARG A 215 -6.49 -15.36 13.92
C ARG A 215 -6.38 -14.71 12.56
N LEU A 216 -5.83 -15.45 11.60
CA LEU A 216 -5.54 -14.94 10.27
C LEU A 216 -6.31 -15.70 9.18
N PRO A 217 -6.87 -14.99 8.18
CA PRO A 217 -7.49 -15.58 7.01
C PRO A 217 -6.44 -16.10 6.01
N LEU A 218 -6.36 -17.42 5.83
CA LEU A 218 -5.55 -18.06 4.80
C LEU A 218 -6.48 -18.58 3.70
N GLN A 219 -6.20 -18.21 2.46
CA GLN A 219 -7.09 -18.52 1.33
C GLN A 219 -6.31 -19.00 0.11
N ILE A 220 -6.87 -19.97 -0.61
CA ILE A 220 -6.46 -20.32 -1.97
C ILE A 220 -7.65 -20.12 -2.90
N MET A 221 -7.48 -19.30 -3.94
CA MET A 221 -8.45 -19.10 -5.01
C MET A 221 -7.93 -19.73 -6.30
N LYS A 222 -8.76 -20.55 -6.93
CA LYS A 222 -8.51 -21.13 -8.25
C LYS A 222 -9.27 -20.35 -9.31
N ILE A 223 -8.55 -19.92 -10.33
CA ILE A 223 -9.10 -19.25 -11.53
C ILE A 223 -8.58 -20.02 -12.74
N GLY A 224 -9.34 -21.01 -13.18
CA GLY A 224 -8.92 -21.95 -14.21
C GLY A 224 -7.67 -22.72 -13.81
N GLU A 225 -6.56 -22.45 -14.48
CA GLU A 225 -5.25 -23.07 -14.19
C GLU A 225 -4.47 -22.34 -13.08
N LEU A 226 -4.82 -21.08 -12.76
CA LEU A 226 -4.10 -20.26 -11.78
C LEU A 226 -4.61 -20.51 -10.37
N HIS A 227 -3.69 -20.64 -9.41
CA HIS A 227 -3.97 -20.73 -7.99
C HIS A 227 -3.33 -19.53 -7.27
N LEU A 228 -4.15 -18.63 -6.77
CA LEU A 228 -3.74 -17.49 -5.96
C LEU A 228 -3.77 -17.88 -4.49
N VAL A 229 -2.61 -17.91 -3.86
CA VAL A 229 -2.43 -18.16 -2.43
C VAL A 229 -2.43 -16.81 -1.72
N ALA A 230 -3.59 -16.40 -1.22
CA ALA A 230 -3.80 -15.11 -0.56
C ALA A 230 -3.35 -15.18 0.89
N ALA A 231 -2.30 -14.41 1.21
CA ALA A 231 -1.57 -14.47 2.46
C ALA A 231 -1.59 -13.14 3.24
N PRO A 232 -1.91 -13.16 4.55
CA PRO A 232 -2.15 -11.97 5.35
C PRO A 232 -0.88 -11.38 5.96
N GLY A 233 0.14 -11.15 5.15
CA GLY A 233 1.41 -10.57 5.59
C GLY A 233 2.40 -10.34 4.45
N GLU A 234 3.60 -9.91 4.83
CA GLU A 234 4.72 -9.60 3.94
C GLU A 234 5.70 -10.76 3.91
N PHE A 235 5.59 -11.62 2.90
CA PHE A 235 6.46 -12.78 2.77
C PHE A 235 7.75 -12.35 2.05
N THR A 236 8.91 -12.77 2.58
CA THR A 236 10.18 -12.67 1.84
C THR A 236 10.14 -13.47 0.55
N ILE A 237 11.11 -13.23 -0.34
CA ILE A 237 11.22 -13.92 -1.62
C ILE A 237 11.31 -15.43 -1.41
N ALA A 238 12.18 -15.87 -0.49
CA ALA A 238 12.33 -17.29 -0.18
C ALA A 238 11.09 -17.87 0.51
N SER A 239 10.48 -17.13 1.44
CA SER A 239 9.26 -17.56 2.14
C SER A 239 8.11 -17.79 1.18
N GLY A 240 7.85 -16.85 0.28
CA GLY A 240 6.81 -16.98 -0.72
C GLY A 240 7.08 -18.12 -1.71
N LEU A 241 8.34 -18.33 -2.11
CA LEU A 241 8.72 -19.46 -2.95
C LEU A 241 8.46 -20.81 -2.25
N ARG A 242 8.77 -20.94 -0.95
CA ARG A 242 8.52 -22.17 -0.18
C ARG A 242 7.02 -22.48 -0.10
N VAL A 243 6.18 -21.48 0.18
CA VAL A 243 4.71 -21.64 0.15
C VAL A 243 4.21 -22.08 -1.22
N ARG A 244 4.67 -21.41 -2.29
CA ARG A 244 4.26 -21.76 -3.67
C ARG A 244 4.62 -23.19 -4.03
N ARG A 245 5.81 -23.67 -3.64
CA ARG A 245 6.24 -25.06 -3.85
C ARG A 245 5.37 -26.04 -3.08
N THR A 246 5.13 -25.79 -1.79
CA THR A 246 4.25 -26.62 -0.98
C THR A 246 2.85 -26.74 -1.59
N VAL A 247 2.24 -25.62 -1.97
CA VAL A 247 0.89 -25.63 -2.57
C VAL A 247 0.89 -26.32 -3.93
N ALA A 248 1.89 -26.07 -4.79
CA ALA A 248 2.00 -26.71 -6.10
C ALA A 248 2.10 -28.25 -5.97
N GLU A 249 2.91 -28.73 -5.03
CA GLU A 249 3.03 -30.15 -4.71
C GLU A 249 1.71 -30.75 -4.25
N GLN A 250 1.03 -30.12 -3.28
CA GLN A 250 -0.24 -30.62 -2.75
C GLN A 250 -1.37 -30.63 -3.78
N LEU A 251 -1.36 -29.68 -4.72
CA LEU A 251 -2.31 -29.63 -5.84
C LEU A 251 -1.93 -30.57 -6.98
N GLY A 252 -0.67 -30.99 -7.09
CA GLY A 252 -0.15 -31.74 -8.23
C GLY A 252 -0.10 -30.91 -9.51
N VAL A 253 0.24 -29.62 -9.40
CA VAL A 253 0.32 -28.68 -10.54
C VAL A 253 1.74 -28.10 -10.66
N PRO A 254 2.14 -27.62 -11.85
CA PRO A 254 3.42 -26.93 -12.01
C PRO A 254 3.51 -25.65 -11.16
N LEU A 255 4.72 -25.30 -10.72
CA LEU A 255 4.97 -24.15 -9.84
C LEU A 255 4.53 -22.80 -10.43
N ASP A 256 4.59 -22.64 -11.76
CA ASP A 256 4.15 -21.44 -12.47
C ASP A 256 2.62 -21.23 -12.42
N ARG A 257 1.87 -22.23 -11.95
CA ARG A 257 0.42 -22.17 -11.72
C ARG A 257 0.04 -21.71 -10.33
N VAL A 258 1.01 -21.47 -9.46
CA VAL A 258 0.79 -21.01 -8.09
C VAL A 258 1.48 -19.67 -7.88
N LEU A 259 0.72 -18.64 -7.53
CA LEU A 259 1.22 -17.32 -7.15
C LEU A 259 0.89 -17.05 -5.68
N LEU A 260 1.86 -16.49 -4.95
CA LEU A 260 1.56 -15.92 -3.64
C LEU A 260 1.07 -14.49 -3.83
N GLN A 261 -0.12 -14.21 -3.31
CA GLN A 261 -0.67 -12.87 -3.17
C GLN A 261 -0.50 -12.45 -1.71
N GLY A 262 0.60 -11.78 -1.37
CA GLY A 262 0.78 -11.17 -0.06
C GLY A 262 -0.17 -9.98 0.16
N TYR A 263 -0.14 -9.40 1.36
CA TYR A 263 -0.99 -8.26 1.74
C TYR A 263 -2.50 -8.52 1.56
N ALA A 264 -2.93 -9.79 1.66
CA ALA A 264 -4.30 -10.19 1.36
C ALA A 264 -5.12 -10.47 2.61
N ASN A 265 -6.37 -10.01 2.63
CA ASN A 265 -7.41 -10.27 3.63
C ASN A 265 -7.15 -9.70 5.04
N ALA A 266 -5.92 -9.74 5.55
CA ALA A 266 -5.48 -9.14 6.81
C ALA A 266 -3.99 -8.78 6.72
N TYR A 267 -3.41 -8.29 7.82
CA TYR A 267 -1.99 -7.91 7.87
C TYR A 267 -1.37 -8.31 9.22
N SER A 268 -0.35 -9.18 9.16
CA SER A 268 0.39 -9.68 10.33
C SER A 268 1.89 -9.39 10.26
N GLN A 269 2.27 -8.22 9.73
CA GLN A 269 3.67 -7.87 9.47
C GLN A 269 4.36 -8.90 8.56
N TYR A 270 5.59 -9.30 8.88
CA TYR A 270 6.47 -10.05 7.99
C TYR A 270 6.41 -11.57 8.23
N VAL A 271 6.79 -12.33 7.21
CA VAL A 271 6.98 -13.77 7.26
C VAL A 271 8.30 -14.12 6.61
N THR A 272 9.24 -14.54 7.46
CA THR A 272 10.58 -15.00 7.07
C THR A 272 10.68 -16.53 7.14
N THR A 273 11.63 -17.09 6.41
CA THR A 273 12.06 -18.47 6.60
C THR A 273 12.72 -18.64 7.98
N PRO A 274 12.76 -19.84 8.56
CA PRO A 274 13.50 -20.05 9.82
C PRO A 274 14.95 -19.56 9.77
N GLU A 275 15.61 -19.68 8.62
CA GLU A 275 16.98 -19.26 8.39
C GLU A 275 17.14 -17.73 8.34
N GLU A 276 16.22 -17.04 7.66
CA GLU A 276 16.14 -15.57 7.67
C GLU A 276 15.75 -15.04 9.06
N TYR A 277 14.85 -15.74 9.75
CA TYR A 277 14.46 -15.42 11.12
C TYR A 277 15.65 -15.47 12.06
N ASP A 278 16.53 -16.46 11.93
CA ASP A 278 17.72 -16.60 12.77
C ASP A 278 18.71 -15.44 12.58
N ALA A 279 18.70 -14.77 11.42
CA ALA A 279 19.51 -13.57 11.18
C ALA A 279 18.99 -12.35 11.98
N GLN A 280 17.68 -12.25 12.22
CA GLN A 280 17.03 -11.13 12.91
C GLN A 280 17.31 -9.76 12.27
N ASN A 281 17.30 -9.68 10.94
CA ASN A 281 17.10 -8.43 10.20
C ASN A 281 15.69 -7.87 10.48
N TYR A 282 15.32 -6.74 9.85
CA TYR A 282 14.02 -6.10 10.08
C TYR A 282 12.84 -7.06 9.94
N GLU A 283 12.80 -7.86 8.88
CA GLU A 283 11.72 -8.82 8.57
C GLU A 283 11.67 -9.95 9.62
N GLY A 284 12.84 -10.40 10.09
CA GLY A 284 12.96 -11.42 11.15
C GLY A 284 12.47 -10.91 12.51
N GLY A 285 12.78 -9.65 12.84
CA GLY A 285 12.26 -8.98 14.03
C GLY A 285 10.74 -8.79 13.98
N SER A 286 10.21 -8.55 12.78
CA SER A 286 8.80 -8.32 12.49
C SER A 286 8.01 -9.60 12.16
N THR A 287 8.65 -10.78 12.20
CA THR A 287 7.98 -12.08 12.06
C THR A 287 7.32 -12.49 13.37
N LEU A 288 6.04 -12.11 13.55
CA LEU A 288 5.38 -12.02 14.85
C LEU A 288 5.34 -13.32 15.66
N TYR A 289 5.02 -14.46 15.04
CA TYR A 289 4.64 -15.69 15.75
C TYR A 289 5.80 -16.67 16.01
N GLY A 290 7.04 -16.18 15.91
CA GLY A 290 8.24 -16.95 16.18
C GLY A 290 8.87 -17.57 14.94
N ARG A 291 9.98 -18.29 15.15
CA ARG A 291 10.80 -18.93 14.11
C ARG A 291 10.01 -19.85 13.18
N TYR A 292 8.97 -20.48 13.70
CA TYR A 292 8.13 -21.44 12.96
C TYR A 292 6.88 -20.82 12.31
N THR A 293 6.85 -19.50 12.15
CA THR A 293 5.76 -18.79 11.48
C THR A 293 5.56 -19.27 10.03
N LEU A 294 6.61 -19.29 9.20
CA LEU A 294 6.51 -19.79 7.83
C LEU A 294 6.14 -21.28 7.76
N PRO A 295 6.79 -22.19 8.53
CA PRO A 295 6.36 -23.59 8.63
C PRO A 295 4.88 -23.77 8.95
N ALA A 296 4.32 -22.98 9.88
CA ALA A 296 2.89 -22.99 10.18
C ALA A 296 2.05 -22.58 8.96
N TYR A 297 2.45 -21.52 8.25
CA TYR A 297 1.78 -21.14 6.99
C TYR A 297 1.85 -22.24 5.93
N GLN A 298 3.01 -22.88 5.72
CA GLN A 298 3.16 -23.97 4.76
C GLN A 298 2.26 -25.15 5.10
N GLN A 299 2.20 -25.55 6.37
CA GLN A 299 1.33 -26.61 6.87
C GLN A 299 -0.15 -26.30 6.59
N GLU A 300 -0.60 -25.09 6.90
CA GLU A 300 -2.01 -24.72 6.74
C GLU A 300 -2.39 -24.54 5.28
N TYR A 301 -1.52 -23.96 4.45
CA TYR A 301 -1.75 -23.93 3.01
C TYR A 301 -1.74 -25.31 2.36
N ALA A 302 -0.92 -26.24 2.86
CA ALA A 302 -0.97 -27.62 2.41
C ALA A 302 -2.34 -28.25 2.69
N ARG A 303 -2.88 -28.06 3.91
CA ARG A 303 -4.22 -28.53 4.29
C ARG A 303 -5.31 -27.92 3.41
N ILE A 304 -5.24 -26.60 3.15
CA ILE A 304 -6.20 -25.89 2.28
C ILE A 304 -6.10 -26.41 0.83
N ALA A 305 -4.89 -26.60 0.32
CA ALA A 305 -4.63 -27.11 -1.03
C ALA A 305 -5.14 -28.55 -1.22
N GLN A 306 -4.94 -29.43 -0.23
CA GLN A 306 -5.46 -30.79 -0.24
C GLN A 306 -7.00 -30.80 -0.33
N SER A 307 -7.68 -29.96 0.45
CA SER A 307 -9.14 -29.83 0.38
C SER A 307 -9.62 -29.32 -0.98
N LEU A 308 -8.91 -28.33 -1.54
CA LEU A 308 -9.21 -27.80 -2.87
C LEU A 308 -9.03 -28.88 -3.95
N ARG A 309 -7.93 -29.64 -3.91
CA ARG A 309 -7.66 -30.74 -4.85
C ARG A 309 -8.69 -31.86 -4.75
N ALA A 310 -9.07 -32.24 -3.54
CA ALA A 310 -10.03 -33.32 -3.30
C ALA A 310 -11.49 -32.90 -3.51
N GLY A 311 -11.77 -31.61 -3.71
CA GLY A 311 -13.14 -31.09 -3.80
C GLY A 311 -13.92 -31.26 -2.49
N THR A 312 -13.24 -31.38 -1.35
CA THR A 312 -13.88 -31.62 -0.04
C THR A 312 -14.22 -30.31 0.66
N ALA A 313 -15.13 -30.37 1.62
CA ALA A 313 -15.38 -29.27 2.54
C ALA A 313 -14.13 -29.04 3.42
N LEU A 314 -13.85 -27.76 3.70
CA LEU A 314 -12.80 -27.34 4.61
C LEU A 314 -13.43 -26.72 5.86
N ASP A 315 -13.00 -27.17 7.04
CA ASP A 315 -13.33 -26.46 8.26
C ASP A 315 -12.69 -25.06 8.23
N ARG A 316 -13.54 -24.04 8.36
CA ARG A 316 -13.15 -22.64 8.30
C ARG A 316 -12.49 -22.17 9.59
N GLY A 317 -12.61 -22.91 10.69
CA GLY A 317 -12.12 -22.46 11.99
C GLY A 317 -12.87 -21.22 12.51
N THR A 318 -12.35 -20.64 13.59
CA THR A 318 -12.99 -19.52 14.28
C THR A 318 -12.63 -18.20 13.63
N VAL A 319 -13.63 -17.42 13.22
CA VAL A 319 -13.42 -16.05 12.69
C VAL A 319 -12.77 -15.13 13.75
N PRO A 320 -12.03 -14.09 13.32
CA PRO A 320 -11.57 -13.02 14.22
C PRO A 320 -12.74 -12.33 14.92
N ALA A 321 -12.50 -11.81 16.12
CA ALA A 321 -13.49 -11.04 16.85
C ALA A 321 -13.75 -9.69 16.15
N ASP A 322 -14.96 -9.15 16.32
CA ASP A 322 -15.28 -7.79 15.90
C ASP A 322 -14.71 -6.78 16.92
N GLU A 323 -13.74 -6.00 16.48
CA GLU A 323 -13.02 -5.01 17.28
C GLU A 323 -13.50 -3.57 17.02
N SER A 324 -14.57 -3.38 16.25
CA SER A 324 -15.07 -2.05 15.84
C SER A 324 -15.47 -1.16 17.02
N GLY A 325 -16.03 -1.74 18.09
CA GLY A 325 -16.42 -1.03 19.31
C GLY A 325 -15.28 -0.69 20.27
N ARG A 326 -14.04 -1.10 19.97
CA ARG A 326 -12.88 -0.97 20.87
C ARG A 326 -11.81 -0.01 20.36
N GLN A 327 -12.07 0.73 19.29
CA GLN A 327 -11.09 1.63 18.66
C GLN A 327 -10.94 2.96 19.43
N PHE A 328 -9.70 3.45 19.55
CA PHE A 328 -9.40 4.77 20.10
C PHE A 328 -8.84 5.68 19.01
N THR A 329 -9.20 6.98 19.04
CA THR A 329 -8.56 7.99 18.20
C THR A 329 -8.20 9.22 19.02
N PHE A 330 -6.93 9.60 18.95
CA PHE A 330 -6.40 10.84 19.53
C PHE A 330 -6.12 11.89 18.45
N GLN A 331 -6.36 11.55 17.19
CA GLN A 331 -6.20 12.48 16.08
C GLN A 331 -7.33 13.50 16.09
N THR A 332 -6.98 14.76 16.25
CA THR A 332 -7.95 15.85 16.22
C THR A 332 -8.64 15.96 14.86
N GLY A 333 -9.95 16.21 14.91
CA GLY A 333 -10.78 16.56 13.76
C GLY A 333 -10.64 18.05 13.38
N VAL A 334 -11.50 18.50 12.47
CA VAL A 334 -11.58 19.92 12.10
C VAL A 334 -12.43 20.65 13.15
N VAL A 335 -11.88 21.67 13.80
CA VAL A 335 -12.63 22.51 14.74
C VAL A 335 -13.50 23.49 13.94
N TYR A 336 -12.86 24.36 13.17
CA TYR A 336 -13.46 25.31 12.22
C TYR A 336 -12.41 25.78 11.21
N ASP A 337 -12.85 26.47 10.17
CA ASP A 337 -12.03 27.09 9.14
C ASP A 337 -12.40 28.57 8.97
N ASN A 338 -11.40 29.40 8.68
CA ASN A 338 -11.59 30.76 8.18
C ASN A 338 -10.73 30.99 6.92
N PRO A 339 -11.17 31.82 5.97
CA PRO A 339 -10.27 32.29 4.93
C PRO A 339 -9.23 33.27 5.51
N PRO A 340 -8.09 33.49 4.83
CA PRO A 340 -7.17 34.56 5.18
C PRO A 340 -7.87 35.92 5.25
N SER A 341 -7.32 36.83 6.06
CA SER A 341 -7.93 38.15 6.33
C SER A 341 -8.24 38.91 5.02
N GLY A 342 -9.47 39.43 4.91
CA GLY A 342 -9.93 40.17 3.73
C GLY A 342 -10.16 39.30 2.47
N LYS A 343 -10.14 37.96 2.59
CA LYS A 343 -10.40 37.03 1.50
C LYS A 343 -11.64 36.19 1.76
N ALA A 344 -12.22 35.65 0.69
CA ALA A 344 -13.23 34.60 0.76
C ALA A 344 -12.58 33.22 0.52
N PHE A 345 -13.25 32.14 0.89
CA PHE A 345 -12.83 30.80 0.44
C PHE A 345 -12.88 30.71 -1.09
N GLY A 346 -11.91 30.03 -1.69
CA GLY A 346 -11.71 30.00 -3.14
C GLY A 346 -11.02 31.24 -3.72
N ALA A 347 -10.73 32.27 -2.93
CA ALA A 347 -9.98 33.42 -3.42
C ALA A 347 -8.53 33.04 -3.77
N VAL A 348 -8.04 33.52 -4.91
CA VAL A 348 -6.65 33.36 -5.34
C VAL A 348 -5.73 34.20 -4.44
N LEU A 349 -4.76 33.54 -3.82
CA LEU A 349 -3.71 34.12 -3.00
C LEU A 349 -2.42 34.34 -3.79
N LYS A 350 -2.12 33.42 -4.71
CA LYS A 350 -1.03 33.53 -5.69
C LYS A 350 -1.58 33.19 -7.08
N ALA A 351 -1.55 34.17 -7.98
CA ALA A 351 -1.99 34.02 -9.36
C ALA A 351 -0.94 33.27 -10.21
N PRO A 352 -1.35 32.63 -11.32
CA PRO A 352 -0.42 32.10 -12.31
C PRO A 352 0.30 33.23 -13.04
N GLU A 353 1.44 32.92 -13.66
CA GLU A 353 2.07 33.79 -14.65
C GLU A 353 1.20 33.87 -15.91
N GLY A 354 1.40 34.90 -16.73
CA GLY A 354 0.58 35.11 -17.94
C GLY A 354 0.78 34.04 -19.02
N SER A 355 1.95 33.40 -19.04
CA SER A 355 2.33 32.38 -20.01
C SER A 355 3.38 31.43 -19.44
N TYR A 356 3.33 30.17 -19.85
CA TYR A 356 4.29 29.14 -19.50
C TYR A 356 4.82 28.41 -20.74
N ALA A 357 6.08 27.99 -20.69
CA ALA A 357 6.63 27.07 -21.68
C ALA A 357 6.28 25.62 -21.29
N ARG A 358 6.13 24.74 -22.29
CA ARG A 358 6.09 23.30 -22.03
C ARG A 358 7.39 22.84 -21.37
N GLY A 359 7.29 21.95 -20.39
CA GLY A 359 8.38 21.55 -19.49
C GLY A 359 8.54 22.43 -18.24
N SER A 360 7.83 23.55 -18.15
CA SER A 360 7.83 24.40 -16.94
C SER A 360 6.74 24.01 -15.94
N THR A 361 6.69 24.68 -14.79
CA THR A 361 5.75 24.38 -13.72
C THR A 361 4.91 25.61 -13.37
N ALA A 362 3.59 25.48 -13.47
CA ALA A 362 2.65 26.47 -12.95
C ALA A 362 2.38 26.21 -11.46
N THR A 363 2.32 27.27 -10.64
CA THR A 363 2.04 27.16 -9.20
C THR A 363 1.14 28.29 -8.74
N VAL A 364 -0.02 27.93 -8.22
CA VAL A 364 -1.06 28.88 -7.77
C VAL A 364 -1.50 28.54 -6.36
N GLU A 365 -2.05 29.52 -5.64
CA GLU A 365 -2.52 29.32 -4.27
C GLU A 365 -3.91 29.86 -4.07
N PHE A 366 -4.72 29.16 -3.29
CA PHE A 366 -6.10 29.52 -2.95
C PHE A 366 -6.32 29.55 -1.43
N ALA A 367 -7.19 30.44 -0.97
CA ALA A 367 -7.79 30.37 0.35
C ALA A 367 -8.69 29.13 0.43
N THR A 368 -8.48 28.26 1.41
CA THR A 368 -9.20 26.96 1.49
C THR A 368 -9.54 26.56 2.92
N GLY A 369 -10.50 25.63 3.07
CA GLY A 369 -10.79 24.92 4.31
C GLY A 369 -10.01 23.62 4.43
N HIS A 370 -10.10 22.94 5.58
CA HIS A 370 -9.37 21.67 5.79
C HIS A 370 -9.95 20.53 4.92
N PRO A 371 -9.13 19.74 4.19
CA PRO A 371 -9.61 18.63 3.35
C PRO A 371 -10.26 17.47 4.13
N LYS A 372 -10.18 17.47 5.47
CA LYS A 372 -10.91 16.50 6.32
C LYS A 372 -12.42 16.77 6.36
N ASN A 373 -12.86 17.97 5.98
CA ASN A 373 -14.28 18.29 5.89
C ASN A 373 -15.00 17.45 4.82
N ASN A 374 -14.30 17.17 3.72
CA ASN A 374 -14.78 16.34 2.63
C ASN A 374 -13.59 15.78 1.86
N VAL A 375 -13.49 14.46 1.81
CA VAL A 375 -12.43 13.74 1.08
C VAL A 375 -12.67 13.69 -0.43
N ARG A 376 -13.81 14.23 -0.91
CA ARG A 376 -14.16 14.41 -2.33
C ARG A 376 -14.11 13.13 -3.18
N ARG A 377 -14.59 12.00 -2.63
CA ARG A 377 -14.73 10.73 -3.39
C ARG A 377 -15.60 10.93 -4.64
N GLY A 378 -15.12 10.48 -5.80
CA GLY A 378 -15.79 10.67 -7.09
C GLY A 378 -15.78 12.13 -7.57
N SER A 379 -14.88 12.95 -7.06
CA SER A 379 -14.67 14.35 -7.42
C SER A 379 -13.17 14.68 -7.27
N THR A 380 -12.81 15.96 -7.27
CA THR A 380 -11.43 16.42 -7.18
C THR A 380 -11.28 17.70 -6.36
N PHE A 381 -10.10 17.92 -5.76
CA PHE A 381 -9.70 19.19 -5.15
C PHE A 381 -9.22 20.24 -6.16
N LEU A 382 -8.81 19.85 -7.37
CA LEU A 382 -8.31 20.77 -8.39
C LEU A 382 -8.68 20.31 -9.79
N GLU A 383 -8.79 21.26 -10.72
CA GLU A 383 -8.84 20.98 -12.15
C GLU A 383 -7.87 21.90 -12.88
N VAL A 384 -7.13 21.36 -13.85
CA VAL A 384 -6.56 22.16 -14.94
C VAL A 384 -7.58 22.14 -16.07
N GLN A 385 -8.04 23.32 -16.48
CA GLN A 385 -9.01 23.45 -17.55
C GLN A 385 -8.40 24.18 -18.75
N ARG A 386 -8.72 23.69 -19.96
CA ARG A 386 -8.36 24.31 -21.24
C ARG A 386 -9.58 24.96 -21.86
N LEU A 387 -9.40 26.13 -22.47
CA LEU A 387 -10.45 26.80 -23.24
C LEU A 387 -10.50 26.21 -24.66
N GLU A 388 -11.59 25.52 -24.98
CA GLU A 388 -11.83 24.93 -26.30
C GLU A 388 -13.17 25.41 -26.86
N ASN A 389 -13.16 26.03 -28.04
CA ASN A 389 -14.36 26.56 -28.70
C ASN A 389 -15.23 27.43 -27.78
N GLY A 390 -14.59 28.27 -26.95
CA GLY A 390 -15.27 29.15 -25.99
C GLY A 390 -15.77 28.45 -24.71
N THR A 391 -15.52 27.15 -24.55
CA THR A 391 -15.94 26.37 -23.38
C THR A 391 -14.74 25.86 -22.60
N TRP A 392 -14.78 25.93 -21.28
CA TRP A 392 -13.76 25.34 -20.42
C TRP A 392 -13.96 23.84 -20.29
N LYS A 393 -12.92 23.06 -20.58
CA LYS A 393 -12.91 21.61 -20.36
C LYS A 393 -11.82 21.23 -19.40
N ARG A 394 -12.13 20.37 -18.43
CA ARG A 394 -11.13 19.70 -17.59
C ARG A 394 -10.22 18.86 -18.49
N VAL A 395 -8.92 19.06 -18.32
CA VAL A 395 -7.89 18.24 -18.98
C VAL A 395 -7.04 17.49 -17.98
N LEU A 396 -6.92 17.99 -16.74
CA LEU A 396 -6.29 17.29 -15.63
C LEU A 396 -7.05 17.56 -14.31
N ASP A 397 -6.91 16.66 -13.34
CA ASP A 397 -7.38 16.75 -11.95
C ASP A 397 -6.32 16.25 -10.95
N ASP A 398 -6.69 16.15 -9.67
CA ASP A 398 -5.80 15.66 -8.60
C ASP A 398 -5.49 14.15 -8.64
N GLY A 399 -6.07 13.40 -9.57
CA GLY A 399 -5.68 12.04 -9.90
C GLY A 399 -4.50 11.96 -10.88
N ASP A 400 -4.20 13.04 -11.60
CA ASP A 400 -3.14 13.04 -12.63
C ASP A 400 -1.75 13.29 -12.03
N TRP A 401 -0.77 12.53 -12.52
CA TRP A 401 0.61 12.53 -12.00
C TRP A 401 1.31 13.89 -12.13
N GLU A 402 0.91 14.69 -13.11
CA GLU A 402 1.44 16.02 -13.39
C GLU A 402 0.94 17.10 -12.44
N THR A 403 -0.09 16.82 -11.65
CA THR A 403 -0.65 17.80 -10.71
C THR A 403 -0.33 17.47 -9.26
N THR A 404 -0.42 18.48 -8.40
CA THR A 404 -0.27 18.30 -6.96
C THR A 404 -1.20 19.24 -6.22
N TYR A 405 -1.96 18.67 -5.27
CA TYR A 405 -2.69 19.41 -4.26
C TYR A 405 -1.93 19.37 -2.92
N ARG A 406 -1.51 20.53 -2.42
CA ARG A 406 -0.91 20.65 -1.09
C ARG A 406 -1.72 21.58 -0.20
N TRP A 407 -2.23 21.05 0.90
CA TRP A 407 -2.86 21.84 1.94
C TRP A 407 -1.84 22.28 2.99
N THR A 408 -1.90 23.56 3.39
CA THR A 408 -1.02 24.11 4.44
C THR A 408 -1.83 24.94 5.43
N ARG A 409 -1.68 24.63 6.72
CA ARG A 409 -2.18 25.47 7.82
C ARG A 409 -1.36 26.77 7.86
N LEU A 410 -2.04 27.91 7.75
CA LEU A 410 -1.40 29.23 7.87
C LEU A 410 -1.37 29.69 9.32
N ASN A 411 -2.47 29.53 10.05
CA ASN A 411 -2.55 29.85 11.47
C ASN A 411 -3.59 28.95 12.17
N GLY A 412 -3.13 28.21 13.20
CA GLY A 412 -3.97 27.28 13.96
C GLY A 412 -5.00 27.96 14.86
N LEU A 413 -4.67 29.12 15.42
CA LEU A 413 -5.56 29.89 16.31
C LEU A 413 -6.71 30.55 15.55
N THR A 414 -6.52 30.91 14.29
CA THR A 414 -7.56 31.53 13.45
C THR A 414 -8.23 30.54 12.50
N GLY A 415 -7.77 29.28 12.45
CA GLY A 415 -8.31 28.28 11.53
C GLY A 415 -8.05 28.59 10.05
N THR A 416 -7.02 29.37 9.71
CA THR A 416 -6.75 29.77 8.32
C THR A 416 -5.82 28.81 7.59
N SER A 417 -6.09 28.53 6.32
CA SER A 417 -5.30 27.61 5.49
C SER A 417 -5.27 28.02 4.02
N LYS A 418 -4.29 27.47 3.30
CA LYS A 418 -4.19 27.58 1.84
C LYS A 418 -4.09 26.23 1.16
N ALA A 419 -4.56 26.17 -0.07
CA ALA A 419 -4.27 25.11 -1.03
C ALA A 419 -3.26 25.64 -2.04
N THR A 420 -2.10 24.99 -2.14
CA THR A 420 -1.13 25.21 -3.22
C THR A 420 -1.36 24.14 -4.27
N VAL A 421 -1.67 24.58 -5.50
CA VAL A 421 -1.83 23.71 -6.66
C VAL A 421 -0.62 23.90 -7.57
N THR A 422 0.01 22.79 -7.91
CA THR A 422 1.14 22.76 -8.85
C THR A 422 0.74 21.93 -10.07
N TRP A 423 1.11 22.39 -11.26
CA TRP A 423 0.98 21.65 -12.52
C TRP A 423 2.33 21.66 -13.25
N LYS A 424 2.94 20.47 -13.39
CA LYS A 424 4.14 20.25 -14.22
C LYS A 424 3.69 20.08 -15.67
N ILE A 425 3.93 21.09 -16.49
CA ILE A 425 3.43 21.14 -17.88
C ILE A 425 4.27 20.18 -18.72
N ALA A 426 3.67 19.09 -19.18
CA ALA A 426 4.36 18.10 -20.01
C ALA A 426 4.81 18.66 -21.36
N ALA A 427 5.85 18.07 -21.96
CA ALA A 427 6.44 18.53 -23.21
C ALA A 427 5.46 18.47 -24.40
N ASP A 428 4.48 17.57 -24.34
CA ASP A 428 3.45 17.30 -25.33
C ASP A 428 2.10 17.98 -25.01
N THR A 429 2.02 18.77 -23.93
CA THR A 429 0.81 19.55 -23.60
C THR A 429 0.38 20.38 -24.80
N ALA A 430 -0.91 20.33 -25.16
CA ALA A 430 -1.42 21.10 -26.28
C ALA A 430 -1.27 22.62 -26.02
N PRO A 431 -0.77 23.43 -26.98
CA PRO A 431 -0.77 24.88 -26.81
C PRO A 431 -2.19 25.43 -26.65
N GLY A 432 -2.35 26.50 -25.87
CA GLY A 432 -3.66 27.14 -25.69
C GLY A 432 -3.79 27.95 -24.41
N THR A 433 -5.04 28.32 -24.11
CA THR A 433 -5.40 29.08 -22.92
C THR A 433 -5.93 28.15 -21.83
N TYR A 434 -5.38 28.30 -20.64
CA TYR A 434 -5.64 27.46 -19.48
C TYR A 434 -6.08 28.28 -18.26
N ARG A 435 -6.73 27.62 -17.31
CA ARG A 435 -6.94 28.12 -15.94
C ARG A 435 -6.88 26.96 -14.95
N ILE A 436 -6.63 27.26 -13.69
CA ILE A 436 -6.70 26.29 -12.60
C ILE A 436 -7.95 26.59 -11.77
N VAL A 437 -8.71 25.55 -11.47
CA VAL A 437 -9.89 25.59 -10.61
C VAL A 437 -9.59 24.80 -9.34
N HIS A 438 -10.02 25.31 -8.19
CA HIS A 438 -9.91 24.65 -6.90
C HIS A 438 -11.31 24.46 -6.30
N HIS A 439 -11.56 23.24 -5.81
CA HIS A 439 -12.76 22.91 -5.08
C HIS A 439 -12.43 22.54 -3.63
N GLY A 440 -13.23 23.01 -2.69
CA GLY A 440 -13.02 22.70 -1.28
C GLY A 440 -14.28 22.87 -0.44
N ASP A 441 -14.13 22.55 0.84
CA ASP A 441 -15.20 22.55 1.82
C ASP A 441 -14.69 23.21 3.11
N ALA A 442 -15.49 24.11 3.68
CA ALA A 442 -15.14 24.85 4.89
C ALA A 442 -16.15 24.61 6.00
N LYS A 443 -15.65 24.38 7.22
CA LYS A 443 -16.47 24.19 8.42
C LYS A 443 -16.55 25.48 9.23
N ASN A 444 -17.75 26.01 9.44
CA ASN A 444 -17.92 27.18 10.31
C ASN A 444 -17.92 26.79 11.81
N LEU A 445 -17.90 27.79 12.70
CA LEU A 445 -17.91 27.57 14.16
C LEU A 445 -19.14 26.81 14.69
N LEU A 446 -20.26 26.81 13.95
CA LEU A 446 -21.46 26.04 14.26
C LEU A 446 -21.38 24.59 13.75
N GLY A 447 -20.28 24.21 13.12
CA GLY A 447 -20.04 22.88 12.59
C GLY A 447 -20.61 22.61 11.20
N LYS A 448 -21.29 23.58 10.57
CA LYS A 448 -21.81 23.43 9.21
C LYS A 448 -20.66 23.45 8.20
N ILE A 449 -20.60 22.41 7.37
CA ILE A 449 -19.67 22.29 6.24
C ILE A 449 -20.35 22.86 4.99
N THR A 450 -19.65 23.73 4.26
CA THR A 450 -20.16 24.37 3.04
C THR A 450 -19.13 24.24 1.90
N PRO A 451 -19.54 23.76 0.72
CA PRO A 451 -18.64 23.69 -0.43
C PRO A 451 -18.40 25.07 -1.03
N PHE A 452 -17.25 25.26 -1.67
CA PHE A 452 -16.91 26.43 -2.45
C PHE A 452 -16.07 26.06 -3.68
N THR A 453 -15.93 26.99 -4.61
CA THR A 453 -15.07 26.84 -5.79
C THR A 453 -14.38 28.17 -6.08
N GLY A 454 -13.11 28.11 -6.45
CA GLY A 454 -12.30 29.24 -6.88
C GLY A 454 -11.62 28.94 -8.21
N ALA A 455 -11.40 29.95 -9.04
CA ALA A 455 -10.67 29.80 -10.29
C ALA A 455 -9.64 30.92 -10.44
N THR A 456 -8.49 30.61 -11.05
CA THR A 456 -7.49 31.61 -11.41
C THR A 456 -7.95 32.48 -12.58
N GLY A 457 -7.22 33.58 -12.81
CA GLY A 457 -7.18 34.18 -14.14
C GLY A 457 -6.61 33.19 -15.18
N THR A 458 -6.76 33.52 -16.46
CA THR A 458 -6.26 32.69 -17.56
C THR A 458 -4.77 32.89 -17.80
N PHE A 459 -4.10 31.86 -18.30
CA PHE A 459 -2.72 31.92 -18.77
C PHE A 459 -2.56 31.09 -20.04
N THR A 460 -1.47 31.29 -20.78
CA THR A 460 -1.19 30.51 -22.01
C THR A 460 -0.10 29.47 -21.80
N VAL A 461 -0.18 28.36 -22.54
CA VAL A 461 0.91 27.39 -22.69
C VAL A 461 1.33 27.39 -24.15
N GLY A 462 2.64 27.57 -24.39
CA GLY A 462 3.26 27.77 -25.71
C GLY A 462 3.90 26.55 -26.35
#